data_AF-A0A9D9LBJ1-F1
#
_entry.id   AF-A0A9D9LBJ1-F1
#
_cell.length_a   1.000
_cell.length_b   1.000
_cell.length_c   1.000
_cell.angle_alpha   90.00
_cell.angle_beta   90.00
_cell.angle_gamma   90.00
#
_symmetry.space_group_name_H-M   'P 1'
#
loop_
_entity.id
_entity.type
_entity.pdbx_description
1 polymer ?
#
loop_
_entity_poly.entity_id
_entity_poly.type
_entity_poly.pdbx_seq_one_letter_code
_entity_poly.pdbx_strand_id
1 'polypeptide(L)'
;MTNGRILYCGESTGFAGGIERFAYKTALCLRQNGWQVDWCGQQGGRSESLFRNGFDKVQTVEEVLEGDTFYDLAVLHKILSLPVLKRLRERFGERLVFLAH
;
A
#
# COMPACT_ATOMS: atom_id res chain seq x y z
N MET A 1 16.33 -1.40 14.99
CA MET A 1 15.87 -0.11 14.42
C MET A 1 15.14 -0.43 13.13
N THR A 2 14.03 0.22 12.84
CA THR A 2 13.31 0.00 11.57
C THR A 2 13.95 0.86 10.48
N ASN A 3 14.02 0.35 9.25
CA ASN A 3 14.60 1.10 8.12
C ASN A 3 13.72 2.26 7.63
N GLY A 4 12.45 2.26 8.03
CA GLY A 4 11.43 3.21 7.62
C GLY A 4 10.07 2.52 7.48
N ARG A 5 9.07 3.27 7.02
CA ARG A 5 7.72 2.77 6.76
C ARG A 5 7.29 3.09 5.33
N ILE A 6 6.85 2.06 4.62
CA ILE A 6 6.38 2.12 3.23
C ILE A 6 4.88 1.83 3.21
N LEU A 7 4.12 2.63 2.47
CA LEU A 7 2.72 2.37 2.16
C LEU A 7 2.60 1.87 0.72
N TYR A 8 1.93 0.74 0.51
CA TYR A 8 1.45 0.35 -0.81
C TYR A 8 -0.02 0.77 -0.97
N CYS A 9 -0.34 1.38 -2.10
CA CYS A 9 -1.69 1.83 -2.44
C CYS A 9 -2.21 1.02 -3.64
N GLY A 10 -3.35 0.36 -3.49
CA GLY A 10 -3.99 -0.36 -4.58
C GLY A 10 -5.51 -0.32 -4.49
N GLU A 11 -6.18 -0.86 -5.51
CA GLU A 11 -7.65 -0.83 -5.56
C GLU A 11 -8.28 -1.84 -4.59
N SER A 12 -7.74 -3.07 -4.57
CA SER A 12 -8.28 -4.18 -3.80
C SER A 12 -7.38 -4.62 -2.65
N THR A 13 -8.01 -5.02 -1.55
CA THR A 13 -7.41 -5.68 -0.39
C THR A 13 -7.60 -7.20 -0.54
N GLY A 14 -6.77 -7.80 -1.37
CA GLY A 14 -6.84 -9.22 -1.75
C GLY A 14 -6.23 -9.48 -3.13
N PHE A 15 -6.18 -10.73 -3.57
CA PHE A 15 -5.58 -11.09 -4.86
C PHE A 15 -6.62 -11.01 -5.99
N ALA A 16 -6.59 -9.92 -6.76
CA ALA A 16 -7.38 -9.79 -7.99
C ALA A 16 -6.65 -10.33 -9.23
N GLY A 17 -5.31 -10.27 -9.25
CA GLY A 17 -4.46 -10.74 -10.35
C GLY A 17 -2.99 -10.93 -9.96
N GLY A 18 -2.11 -10.81 -10.94
CA GLY A 18 -0.66 -10.99 -10.75
C GLY A 18 0.00 -9.82 -9.99
N ILE A 19 -0.53 -8.61 -10.17
CA ILE A 19 0.02 -7.38 -9.59
C ILE A 19 -0.06 -7.43 -8.05
N GLU A 20 -1.18 -7.84 -7.47
CA GLU A 20 -1.34 -7.93 -6.02
C GLU A 20 -0.44 -9.02 -5.41
N ARG A 21 -0.15 -10.08 -6.17
CA ARG A 21 0.82 -11.12 -5.76
C ARG A 21 2.24 -10.57 -5.73
N PHE A 22 2.59 -9.65 -6.63
CA PHE A 22 3.88 -8.98 -6.60
C PHE A 22 3.98 -8.08 -5.37
N ALA A 23 3.00 -7.21 -5.12
CA ALA A 23 2.99 -6.36 -3.92
C ALA A 23 3.13 -7.19 -2.64
N TYR A 24 2.37 -8.29 -2.53
CA TYR A 24 2.44 -9.19 -1.40
C TYR A 24 3.84 -9.78 -1.19
N LYS A 25 4.46 -10.32 -2.24
CA LYS A 25 5.81 -10.91 -2.15
C LYS A 25 6.87 -9.85 -1.82
N THR A 26 6.77 -8.68 -2.40
CA THR A 26 7.69 -7.57 -2.15
C THR A 26 7.54 -7.05 -0.72
N ALA A 27 6.31 -6.93 -0.21
CA ALA A 27 6.04 -6.55 1.18
C ALA A 27 6.67 -7.55 2.16
N LEU A 28 6.50 -8.87 1.93
CA LEU A 28 7.14 -9.90 2.75
C LEU A 28 8.67 -9.76 2.76
N CYS A 29 9.28 -9.56 1.59
CA CYS A 29 10.73 -9.40 1.46
C CYS A 29 11.23 -8.15 2.21
N LEU A 30 10.55 -7.02 2.05
CA LEU A 30 10.88 -5.77 2.74
C LEU A 30 10.77 -5.92 4.27
N ARG A 31 9.70 -6.55 4.75
CA ARG A 31 9.49 -6.79 6.19
C ARG A 31 10.55 -7.70 6.79
N GLN A 32 10.94 -8.76 6.08
CA GLN A 32 12.05 -9.63 6.46
C GLN A 32 13.39 -8.87 6.59
N ASN A 33 13.51 -7.73 5.92
CA ASN A 33 14.69 -6.86 5.95
C ASN A 33 14.50 -5.62 6.85
N GLY A 34 13.52 -5.61 7.76
CA GLY A 34 13.39 -4.58 8.81
C GLY A 34 12.62 -3.32 8.42
N TRP A 35 11.90 -3.34 7.29
CA TRP A 35 10.95 -2.30 6.92
C TRP A 35 9.58 -2.55 7.53
N GLN A 36 8.86 -1.49 7.89
CA GLN A 36 7.43 -1.55 8.14
C GLN A 36 6.69 -1.33 6.83
N VAL A 37 5.74 -2.21 6.49
CA VAL A 37 5.04 -2.15 5.21
C VAL A 37 3.55 -2.25 5.42
N ASP A 38 2.84 -1.18 5.10
CA ASP A 38 1.39 -1.09 5.18
C ASP A 38 0.76 -1.16 3.79
N TRP A 39 -0.52 -1.49 3.73
CA TRP A 39 -1.34 -1.45 2.52
C TRP A 39 -2.56 -0.55 2.76
N CYS A 40 -2.95 0.22 1.74
CA CYS A 40 -4.30 0.76 1.65
C CYS A 40 -5.02 0.35 0.36
N GLY A 41 -6.30 0.01 0.52
CA GLY A 41 -7.18 -0.36 -0.58
C GLY A 41 -8.65 -0.12 -0.27
N GLN A 42 -9.48 -0.08 -1.32
CA GLN A 42 -10.88 0.32 -1.20
C GLN A 42 -11.86 -0.87 -1.17
N GLN A 43 -11.50 -1.98 -1.83
CA GLN A 43 -12.43 -3.10 -2.03
C GLN A 43 -11.85 -4.41 -1.49
N GLY A 44 -12.67 -5.23 -0.83
CA GLY A 44 -12.26 -6.60 -0.46
C GLY A 44 -11.97 -7.45 -1.70
N GLY A 45 -10.90 -8.25 -1.66
CA GLY A 45 -10.49 -9.12 -2.76
C GLY A 45 -10.51 -10.60 -2.39
N ARG A 46 -10.15 -11.48 -3.33
CA ARG A 46 -10.03 -12.91 -3.05
C ARG A 46 -8.90 -13.19 -2.06
N SER A 47 -9.12 -14.14 -1.16
CA SER A 47 -8.13 -14.56 -0.15
C SER A 47 -7.56 -13.39 0.67
N GLU A 48 -8.42 -12.44 1.01
CA GLU A 48 -8.07 -11.23 1.78
C GLU A 48 -7.27 -11.54 3.05
N SER A 49 -7.64 -12.56 3.83
CA SER A 49 -6.92 -12.93 5.04
C SER A 49 -5.46 -13.30 4.76
N LEU A 50 -5.20 -14.05 3.69
CA LEU A 50 -3.83 -14.37 3.27
C LEU A 50 -3.08 -13.11 2.82
N PHE A 51 -3.75 -12.26 2.04
CA PHE A 51 -3.17 -11.01 1.56
C PHE A 51 -2.75 -10.10 2.72
N ARG A 52 -3.60 -9.94 3.73
CA ARG A 52 -3.34 -9.13 4.93
C ARG A 52 -2.08 -9.55 5.67
N ASN A 53 -1.75 -10.85 5.69
CA ASN A 53 -0.52 -11.35 6.32
C ASN A 53 0.77 -10.81 5.67
N GLY A 54 0.70 -10.27 4.45
CA GLY A 54 1.83 -9.67 3.75
C GLY A 54 2.28 -8.35 4.36
N PHE A 55 1.40 -7.67 5.10
CA PHE A 55 1.58 -6.29 5.56
C PHE A 55 1.50 -6.21 7.08
N ASP A 56 2.03 -5.13 7.66
CA ASP A 56 1.91 -4.84 9.10
C ASP A 56 0.54 -4.23 9.43
N LYS A 57 0.03 -3.38 8.54
CA LYS A 57 -1.34 -2.88 8.57
C LYS A 57 -1.97 -2.91 7.20
N VAL A 58 -3.28 -3.12 7.17
CA VAL A 58 -4.10 -3.05 5.98
C VAL A 58 -5.32 -2.21 6.28
N GLN A 59 -5.38 -1.04 5.66
CA GLN A 59 -6.31 0.04 5.95
C GLN A 59 -7.10 0.43 4.70
N THR A 60 -8.16 1.22 4.90
CA THR A 60 -8.82 1.90 3.79
C THR A 60 -7.99 3.09 3.31
N VAL A 61 -8.28 3.58 2.12
CA VAL A 61 -7.64 4.79 1.59
C VAL A 61 -7.98 5.99 2.48
N GLU A 62 -9.22 6.07 2.95
CA GLU A 62 -9.73 7.14 3.82
C GLU A 62 -9.01 7.15 5.18
N GLU A 63 -8.87 5.99 5.82
CA GLU A 63 -8.12 5.85 7.08
C GLU A 63 -6.66 6.32 6.94
N VAL A 64 -6.03 6.05 5.80
CA VAL A 64 -4.68 6.54 5.52
C VAL A 64 -4.68 8.04 5.28
N LEU A 65 -5.63 8.56 4.51
CA LEU A 65 -5.69 9.98 4.16
C LEU A 65 -5.99 10.88 5.36
N GLU A 66 -6.73 10.37 6.33
CA GLU A 66 -7.16 11.10 7.54
C GLU A 66 -6.26 10.83 8.76
N GLY A 67 -5.50 9.74 8.78
CA GLY A 67 -4.62 9.40 9.89
C GLY A 67 -3.35 10.26 9.95
N ASP A 68 -2.60 10.15 11.04
CA ASP A 68 -1.33 10.90 11.24
C ASP A 68 -0.08 10.06 10.97
N THR A 69 -0.25 8.87 10.38
CA THR A 69 0.90 8.00 10.10
C THR A 69 1.80 8.62 9.04
N PHE A 70 3.07 8.81 9.40
CA PHE A 70 4.13 9.20 8.49
C PHE A 70 4.67 7.98 7.73
N TYR A 71 4.86 8.15 6.43
CA TYR A 71 5.45 7.16 5.53
C TYR A 71 6.65 7.77 4.81
N ASP A 72 7.76 7.07 4.77
CA ASP A 72 8.95 7.49 4.02
C ASP A 72 8.71 7.39 2.52
N LEU A 73 7.87 6.43 2.10
CA LEU A 73 7.50 6.19 0.72
C LEU A 73 6.05 5.70 0.63
N ALA A 74 5.31 6.20 -0.35
CA ALA A 74 3.99 5.69 -0.74
C ALA A 74 4.04 5.22 -2.21
N VAL A 75 3.71 3.96 -2.45
CA VAL A 75 3.83 3.31 -3.76
C VAL A 75 2.44 3.07 -4.33
N LEU A 76 2.10 3.77 -5.41
CA LEU A 76 0.94 3.47 -6.23
C LEU A 76 1.20 2.17 -7.00
N HIS A 77 0.53 1.10 -6.58
CA HIS A 77 0.68 -0.24 -7.13
C HIS A 77 -0.39 -0.57 -8.18
N LYS A 78 -1.46 0.23 -8.24
CA LYS A 78 -2.43 0.28 -9.34
C LYS A 78 -2.98 1.71 -9.43
N ILE A 79 -3.37 2.14 -10.64
CA ILE A 79 -4.01 3.45 -10.84
C ILE A 79 -5.35 3.45 -10.13
N LEU A 80 -5.49 4.33 -9.13
CA LEU A 80 -6.72 4.62 -8.42
C LEU A 80 -7.52 5.69 -9.18
N SER A 81 -8.76 5.95 -8.73
CA SER A 81 -9.55 7.04 -9.30
C SER A 81 -8.82 8.39 -9.18
N LEU A 82 -9.02 9.28 -10.16
CA LEU A 82 -8.35 10.58 -10.18
C LEU A 82 -8.58 11.42 -8.90
N PRO A 83 -9.79 11.46 -8.28
CA PRO A 83 -9.98 12.13 -7.01
C PRO A 83 -9.10 11.58 -5.88
N VAL A 84 -8.95 10.26 -5.81
CA VAL A 84 -8.08 9.61 -4.82
C VAL A 84 -6.62 9.94 -5.09
N LEU A 85 -6.17 9.89 -6.35
CA LEU A 85 -4.80 10.24 -6.71
C LEU A 85 -4.43 11.68 -6.34
N LYS A 86 -5.35 12.63 -6.53
CA LYS A 86 -5.14 14.02 -6.11
C LYS A 86 -4.92 14.12 -4.59
N ARG A 87 -5.77 13.49 -3.80
CA ARG A 87 -5.64 13.48 -2.33
C ARG A 87 -4.35 12.79 -1.87
N LEU A 88 -3.99 11.66 -2.49
CA LEU A 88 -2.71 10.98 -2.21
C LEU A 88 -1.52 11.88 -2.55
N ARG A 89 -1.57 12.60 -3.67
CA ARG A 89 -0.51 13.53 -4.06
C ARG A 89 -0.41 14.72 -3.11
N GLU A 90 -1.53 15.29 -2.68
CA GLU A 90 -1.57 16.36 -1.67
C GLU A 90 -0.96 15.89 -0.34
N ARG A 91 -1.29 14.67 0.10
CA ARG A 91 -0.80 14.12 1.36
C ARG A 91 0.69 13.74 1.33
N PHE A 92 1.12 13.05 0.27
CA PHE A 92 2.45 12.43 0.24
C PHE A 92 3.49 13.23 -0.53
N GLY A 93 3.06 14.15 -1.42
CA GLY A 93 3.96 14.94 -2.24
C GLY A 93 4.91 14.05 -3.05
N GLU A 94 6.20 14.38 -3.04
CA GLU A 94 7.25 13.66 -3.78
C GLU A 94 7.50 12.23 -3.29
N ARG A 95 7.02 11.87 -2.09
CA ARG A 95 7.11 10.50 -1.58
C ARG A 95 6.10 9.55 -2.25
N LEU A 96 5.15 10.08 -3.02
CA LEU A 96 4.24 9.27 -3.82
C LEU A 96 4.92 8.89 -5.14
N VAL A 97 5.22 7.60 -5.30
CA VAL A 97 5.83 7.05 -6.50
C VAL A 97 4.87 6.07 -7.18
N PHE A 98 4.93 5.98 -8.50
CA PHE A 98 4.20 4.99 -9.27
C PHE A 98 5.15 3.89 -9.73
N LEU A 99 4.82 2.64 -9.41
CA LEU A 99 5.57 1.48 -9.87
C LEU A 99 4.73 0.72 -10.89
N ALA A 100 5.10 0.88 -12.17
CA ALA A 100 4.52 0.09 -13.25
C ALA A 100 5.17 -1.31 -13.30
N HIS A 101 4.36 -2.34 -13.52
CA HIS A 101 4.78 -3.73 -13.73
C HIS A 101 4.49 -4.18 -15.15
#